data_AF-X6L085-F1
#
_entry.id   AF-X6L085-F1
#
_cell.length_a   1.000
_cell.length_b   1.000
_cell.length_c   1.000
_cell.angle_alpha   90.00
_cell.angle_beta   90.00
_cell.angle_gamma   90.00
#
_symmetry.space_group_name_H-M   'P 1'
#
loop_
_entity.id
_entity.type
_entity.pdbx_description
1 polymer ?
#
loop_
_entity_poly.entity_id
_entity_poly.type
_entity_poly.pdbx_seq_one_letter_code
_entity_poly.pdbx_strand_id
1 'polypeptide(L)'
;MARRFACIALVLSAVASSGGAEELGVMIARLDGVPHEWRIHALDRPGGRIVTAGFRQSQWLAELQIQGYDAPRFAGADGMAVTVRFAGWYSPGAEPLSVDVLHTPEGLGGPYWTSVGASRPPQVEILRFDIYGSMGEVELAFTGELCRKPSLSSAVDPATCVEVLGVVETRLAME
;
A
#
# COMPACT_ATOMS: atom_id res chain seq x y z
N MET A 1 -59.93 22.77 23.19
CA MET A 1 -59.66 22.23 21.85
C MET A 1 -58.94 23.31 21.04
N ALA A 2 -57.61 23.27 20.96
CA ALA A 2 -56.81 24.11 20.05
C ALA A 2 -55.44 23.45 19.85
N ARG A 3 -55.26 22.77 18.72
CA ARG A 3 -53.97 22.24 18.25
C ARG A 3 -53.21 23.37 17.57
N ARG A 4 -51.94 23.59 17.91
CA ARG A 4 -51.01 24.37 17.07
C ARG A 4 -49.80 23.50 16.75
N PHE A 5 -49.57 23.36 15.45
CA PHE A 5 -48.59 22.51 14.80
C PHE A 5 -47.17 23.03 15.05
N ALA A 6 -46.27 22.16 15.50
CA ALA A 6 -44.84 22.40 15.49
C ALA A 6 -44.29 21.92 14.15
N CYS A 7 -43.88 22.86 13.29
CA CYS A 7 -43.08 22.55 12.11
C CYS A 7 -41.66 22.22 12.54
N ILE A 8 -41.29 20.94 12.51
CA ILE A 8 -39.90 20.51 12.63
C ILE A 8 -39.27 20.69 11.24
N ALA A 9 -38.43 21.71 11.10
CA ALA A 9 -37.62 21.92 9.92
C ALA A 9 -36.50 20.87 9.90
N LEU A 10 -36.62 19.89 9.01
CA LEU A 10 -35.59 18.89 8.75
C LEU A 10 -34.44 19.59 8.00
N VAL A 11 -33.35 19.87 8.69
CA VAL A 11 -32.10 20.31 8.05
C VAL A 11 -31.43 19.07 7.48
N LEU A 12 -31.65 18.80 6.19
CA LEU A 12 -30.84 17.83 5.44
C LEU A 12 -29.44 18.43 5.26
N SER A 13 -28.50 18.04 6.12
CA SER A 13 -27.08 18.22 5.85
C SER A 13 -26.69 17.27 4.72
N ALA A 14 -26.65 17.80 3.49
CA ALA A 14 -26.07 17.09 2.36
C ALA A 14 -24.56 16.94 2.62
N VAL A 15 -24.13 15.73 2.99
CA VAL A 15 -22.71 15.38 3.01
C VAL A 15 -22.28 15.32 1.56
N ALA A 16 -21.69 16.40 1.07
CA ALA A 16 -21.06 16.40 -0.24
C ALA A 16 -19.85 15.47 -0.17
N SER A 17 -20.01 14.23 -0.64
CA SER A 17 -18.89 13.36 -0.96
C SER A 17 -18.11 14.04 -2.08
N SER A 18 -17.12 14.86 -1.72
CA SER A 18 -16.11 15.30 -2.67
C SER A 18 -15.57 14.05 -3.34
N GLY A 19 -15.58 13.98 -4.67
CA GLY A 19 -15.00 12.89 -5.47
C GLY A 19 -13.50 12.78 -5.19
N GLY A 20 -13.19 12.21 -4.05
CA GLY A 20 -11.94 12.24 -3.33
C GLY A 20 -11.57 10.82 -3.00
N ALA A 21 -10.27 10.57 -2.99
CA ALA A 21 -9.71 9.26 -2.78
C ALA A 21 -10.38 8.51 -1.63
N GLU A 22 -10.85 7.29 -1.91
CA GLU A 22 -11.30 6.37 -0.88
C GLU A 22 -10.08 5.73 -0.23
N GLU A 23 -9.98 5.79 1.09
CA GLU A 23 -8.97 5.04 1.82
C GLU A 23 -9.35 3.55 1.88
N LEU A 24 -8.40 2.70 1.52
CA LEU A 24 -8.55 1.24 1.51
C LEU A 24 -7.86 0.56 2.69
N GLY A 25 -6.88 1.22 3.30
CA GLY A 25 -6.04 0.65 4.33
C GLY A 25 -4.86 1.53 4.70
N VAL A 26 -4.01 0.96 5.56
CA VAL A 26 -2.84 1.63 6.12
C VAL A 26 -1.63 0.70 6.07
N MET A 27 -0.47 1.29 5.85
CA MET A 27 0.84 0.66 6.01
C MET A 27 1.60 1.44 7.08
N ILE A 28 2.04 0.75 8.12
CA ILE A 28 2.82 1.33 9.21
C ILE A 28 4.18 0.65 9.21
N ALA A 29 5.26 1.40 9.23
CA ALA A 29 6.60 0.82 9.37
C ALA A 29 7.51 1.66 10.24
N ARG A 30 8.60 1.05 10.71
CA ARG A 30 9.73 1.73 11.33
C ARG A 30 10.91 1.65 10.38
N LEU A 31 11.46 2.80 10.01
CA LEU A 31 12.69 2.92 9.23
C LEU A 31 13.77 3.45 10.16
N ASP A 32 14.80 2.65 10.42
CA ASP A 32 15.85 2.98 11.41
C ASP A 32 15.27 3.40 12.79
N GLY A 33 14.19 2.71 13.21
CA GLY A 33 13.46 3.00 14.44
C GLY A 33 12.47 4.17 14.39
N VAL A 34 12.51 5.00 13.34
CA VAL A 34 11.59 6.13 13.13
C VAL A 34 10.25 5.62 12.58
N PRO A 35 9.11 5.90 13.24
CA PRO A 35 7.80 5.45 12.77
C PRO A 35 7.33 6.27 11.56
N HIS A 36 6.74 5.58 10.60
CA HIS A 36 6.10 6.12 9.41
C HIS A 36 4.74 5.46 9.21
N GLU A 37 3.82 6.19 8.60
CA GLU A 37 2.48 5.74 8.26
C GLU A 37 2.13 6.23 6.86
N TRP A 38 1.67 5.30 6.02
CA TRP A 38 1.20 5.57 4.66
C TRP A 38 -0.21 5.07 4.48
N ARG A 39 -1.03 5.85 3.77
CA ARG A 39 -2.41 5.50 3.46
C ARG A 39 -2.50 4.90 2.06
N ILE A 40 -3.30 3.85 1.94
CA ILE A 40 -3.54 3.12 0.70
C ILE A 40 -4.88 3.60 0.16
N HIS A 41 -4.95 3.92 -1.12
CA HIS A 41 -6.09 4.65 -1.68
C HIS A 41 -6.63 4.03 -2.96
N ALA A 42 -7.92 4.25 -3.19
CA ALA A 42 -8.55 4.16 -4.48
C ALA A 42 -8.99 5.55 -4.95
N LEU A 43 -8.74 5.86 -6.22
CA LEU A 43 -9.11 7.14 -6.83
C LEU A 43 -9.90 6.90 -8.10
N ASP A 44 -11.06 7.54 -8.19
CA ASP A 44 -11.84 7.59 -9.41
C ASP A 44 -11.28 8.69 -10.33
N ARG A 45 -10.98 8.33 -11.57
CA ARG A 45 -10.54 9.28 -12.60
C ARG A 45 -11.24 9.01 -13.94
N PRO A 46 -11.23 9.97 -14.88
CA PRO A 46 -11.63 9.68 -16.26
C PRO A 46 -10.83 8.50 -16.81
N GLY A 47 -11.52 7.43 -17.22
CA GLY A 47 -10.91 6.20 -17.71
C GLY A 47 -10.82 5.05 -16.70
N GLY A 48 -11.30 5.23 -15.47
CA GLY A 48 -11.47 4.14 -14.51
C GLY A 48 -11.02 4.47 -13.10
N ARG A 49 -11.19 3.50 -12.21
CA ARG A 49 -10.74 3.56 -10.82
C ARG A 49 -9.33 3.01 -10.73
N ILE A 50 -8.41 3.75 -10.11
CA ILE A 50 -7.07 3.28 -9.79
C ILE A 50 -7.04 2.90 -8.33
N VAL A 51 -6.50 1.73 -8.03
CA VAL A 51 -6.30 1.25 -6.66
C VAL A 51 -4.80 1.06 -6.43
N THR A 52 -4.26 1.56 -5.31
CA THR A 52 -2.82 1.43 -5.00
C THR A 52 -2.44 0.09 -4.38
N ALA A 53 -3.41 -0.79 -4.11
CA ALA A 53 -3.22 -2.16 -3.66
C ALA A 53 -3.92 -3.15 -4.61
N GLY A 54 -3.14 -3.89 -5.38
CA GLY A 54 -3.63 -4.82 -6.39
C GLY A 54 -3.11 -6.24 -6.17
N PHE A 55 -3.90 -7.23 -6.55
CA PHE A 55 -3.48 -8.61 -6.64
C PHE A 55 -3.88 -9.19 -8.00
N ARG A 56 -2.88 -9.69 -8.72
CA ARG A 56 -3.07 -10.38 -10.00
C ARG A 56 -2.47 -11.77 -9.91
N GLN A 57 -3.10 -12.73 -10.56
CA GLN A 57 -2.57 -14.09 -10.59
C GLN A 57 -2.88 -14.82 -11.90
N SER A 58 -1.99 -15.75 -12.21
CA SER A 58 -2.05 -16.62 -13.37
C SER A 58 -1.49 -17.99 -13.01
N GLN A 59 -1.54 -18.94 -13.95
CA GLN A 59 -0.94 -20.26 -13.78
C GLN A 59 0.59 -20.23 -13.56
N TRP A 60 1.27 -19.11 -13.84
CA TRP A 60 2.73 -19.01 -13.76
C TRP A 60 3.21 -18.12 -12.61
N LEU A 61 2.44 -17.08 -12.28
CA LEU A 61 2.85 -16.05 -11.33
C LEU A 61 1.61 -15.44 -10.67
N ALA A 62 1.69 -15.25 -9.36
CA ALA A 62 0.83 -14.34 -8.61
C ALA A 62 1.67 -13.18 -8.06
N GLU A 63 1.12 -11.98 -8.09
CA GLU A 63 1.78 -10.75 -7.65
C GLU A 63 0.81 -9.93 -6.81
N LEU A 64 1.23 -9.63 -5.58
CA LEU A 64 0.61 -8.66 -4.68
C LEU A 64 1.44 -7.40 -4.72
N GLN A 65 0.81 -6.27 -5.07
CA GLN A 65 1.45 -4.97 -5.11
C GLN A 65 0.69 -4.00 -4.23
N ILE A 66 1.37 -3.40 -3.26
CA ILE A 66 0.77 -2.44 -2.33
C ILE A 66 1.62 -1.18 -2.32
N GLN A 67 0.99 -0.03 -2.55
CA GLN A 67 1.61 1.28 -2.47
C GLN A 67 0.80 2.18 -1.54
N GLY A 68 1.49 2.83 -0.61
CA GLY A 68 0.93 3.85 0.27
C GLY A 68 1.64 5.18 0.09
N TYR A 69 0.93 6.26 0.42
CA TYR A 69 1.44 7.64 0.38
C TYR A 69 0.97 8.41 1.62
N ASP A 70 1.64 9.52 1.96
CA ASP A 70 1.25 10.45 3.04
C ASP A 70 -0.08 11.19 2.76
N ALA A 71 -0.38 11.39 1.48
CA ALA A 71 -1.57 12.04 0.96
C ALA A 71 -2.07 11.28 -0.27
N PRO A 72 -3.35 11.44 -0.66
CA PRO A 72 -3.92 10.76 -1.83
C PRO A 72 -3.43 11.36 -3.16
N ARG A 73 -2.12 11.30 -3.41
CA ARG A 73 -1.42 11.79 -4.59
C ARG A 73 -0.52 10.67 -5.13
N PHE A 74 -0.90 10.08 -6.25
CA PHE A 74 -0.07 9.08 -6.92
C PHE A 74 1.29 9.65 -7.30
N ALA A 75 2.34 8.85 -7.13
CA ALA A 75 3.72 9.24 -7.39
C ALA A 75 4.15 10.54 -6.66
N GLY A 76 3.49 10.83 -5.52
CA GLY A 76 3.89 11.90 -4.62
C GLY A 76 5.23 11.63 -3.95
N ALA A 77 5.70 12.63 -3.20
CA ALA A 77 6.73 12.42 -2.22
C ALA A 77 6.24 11.44 -1.13
N ASP A 78 7.18 10.89 -0.38
CA ASP A 78 6.93 9.95 0.72
C ASP A 78 6.02 8.77 0.37
N GLY A 79 6.40 8.04 -0.67
CA GLY A 79 5.76 6.78 -1.06
C GLY A 79 6.45 5.56 -0.45
N MET A 80 5.68 4.57 -0.02
CA MET A 80 6.19 3.23 0.35
C MET A 80 5.48 2.17 -0.48
N ALA A 81 6.25 1.22 -1.03
CA ALA A 81 5.75 0.13 -1.83
C ALA A 81 6.28 -1.22 -1.34
N VAL A 82 5.40 -2.21 -1.30
CA VAL A 82 5.70 -3.61 -1.04
C VAL A 82 5.17 -4.42 -2.21
N THR A 83 6.05 -5.20 -2.85
CA THR A 83 5.68 -6.12 -3.94
C THR A 83 6.09 -7.53 -3.56
N VAL A 84 5.16 -8.47 -3.64
CA VAL A 84 5.36 -9.87 -3.29
C VAL A 84 4.97 -10.73 -4.49
N ARG A 85 5.85 -11.63 -4.90
CA ARG A 85 5.60 -12.55 -6.02
C ARG A 85 5.61 -13.99 -5.56
N PHE A 86 4.73 -14.80 -6.11
CA PHE A 86 4.60 -16.24 -5.83
C PHE A 86 4.63 -17.05 -7.12
N ALA A 87 5.08 -18.29 -7.03
CA ALA A 87 5.03 -19.23 -8.14
C ALA A 87 3.59 -19.70 -8.38
N GLY A 88 3.10 -19.55 -9.62
CA GLY A 88 1.77 -19.99 -9.99
C GLY A 88 0.65 -19.27 -9.25
N TRP A 89 -0.42 -20.00 -8.93
CA TRP A 89 -1.54 -19.50 -8.14
C TRP A 89 -1.16 -19.38 -6.67
N TYR A 90 -1.57 -18.31 -6.01
CA TYR A 90 -1.34 -18.16 -4.57
C TYR A 90 -2.16 -19.18 -3.77
N SER A 91 -1.55 -19.69 -2.70
CA SER A 91 -2.22 -20.47 -1.66
C SER A 91 -1.72 -20.05 -0.28
N PRO A 92 -2.55 -20.17 0.77
CA PRO A 92 -2.12 -19.88 2.14
C PRO A 92 -0.89 -20.71 2.51
N GLY A 93 0.13 -20.04 3.06
CA GLY A 93 1.42 -20.66 3.40
C GLY A 93 2.40 -20.80 2.23
N ALA A 94 2.06 -20.32 1.03
CA ALA A 94 3.01 -20.28 -0.09
C ALA A 94 4.19 -19.35 0.24
N GLU A 95 5.41 -19.83 -0.03
CA GLU A 95 6.61 -19.02 0.10
C GLU A 95 6.73 -18.03 -1.07
N PRO A 96 7.03 -16.74 -0.80
CA PRO A 96 7.32 -15.78 -1.86
C PRO A 96 8.56 -16.17 -2.68
N LEU A 97 8.47 -16.05 -4.00
CA LEU A 97 9.62 -16.08 -4.92
C LEU A 97 10.50 -14.85 -4.75
N SER A 98 9.87 -13.69 -4.54
CA SER A 98 10.57 -12.43 -4.31
C SER A 98 9.71 -11.50 -3.49
N VAL A 99 10.37 -10.72 -2.64
CA VAL A 99 9.80 -9.58 -1.94
C VAL A 99 10.65 -8.37 -2.28
N ASP A 100 10.01 -7.31 -2.74
CA ASP A 100 10.64 -6.02 -3.02
C ASP A 100 9.98 -4.95 -2.15
N VAL A 101 10.78 -4.20 -1.40
CA VAL A 101 10.34 -3.04 -0.61
C VAL A 101 11.06 -1.80 -1.14
N LEU A 102 10.31 -0.73 -1.39
CA LEU A 102 10.80 0.52 -1.92
C LEU A 102 10.19 1.70 -1.18
N HIS A 103 11.02 2.57 -0.63
CA HIS A 103 10.63 3.85 -0.07
C HIS A 103 11.19 5.00 -0.91
N THR A 104 10.32 5.95 -1.24
CA THR A 104 10.59 7.09 -2.12
C THR A 104 10.26 8.40 -1.40
N PRO A 105 11.09 8.84 -0.44
CA PRO A 105 10.79 10.01 0.40
C PRO A 105 10.60 11.30 -0.41
N GLU A 106 11.32 11.44 -1.52
CA GLU A 106 11.24 12.60 -2.41
C GLU A 106 10.54 12.26 -3.75
N GLY A 107 9.77 11.17 -3.77
CA GLY A 107 9.11 10.65 -4.96
C GLY A 107 10.09 10.10 -5.99
N LEU A 108 9.73 10.18 -7.28
CA LEU A 108 10.55 9.67 -8.39
C LEU A 108 11.74 10.58 -8.76
N GLY A 109 12.04 11.61 -7.95
CA GLY A 109 13.28 12.40 -8.08
C GLY A 109 14.50 11.74 -7.43
N GLY A 110 14.26 10.87 -6.44
CA GLY A 110 15.30 10.33 -5.57
C GLY A 110 15.72 11.32 -4.47
N PRO A 111 16.44 10.84 -3.44
CA PRO A 111 16.98 9.48 -3.29
C PRO A 111 15.91 8.43 -2.97
N TYR A 112 16.27 7.16 -3.15
CA TYR A 112 15.42 5.99 -2.95
C TYR A 112 16.02 5.08 -1.90
N TRP A 113 15.17 4.28 -1.26
CA TRP A 113 15.55 3.24 -0.33
C TRP A 113 14.95 1.93 -0.79
N THR A 114 15.78 0.94 -1.12
CA THR A 114 15.31 -0.33 -1.70
C THR A 114 15.89 -1.53 -1.00
N SER A 115 15.10 -2.59 -0.89
CA SER A 115 15.54 -3.88 -0.40
C SER A 115 16.38 -4.68 -1.40
N VAL A 116 16.32 -4.33 -2.69
CA VAL A 116 17.08 -5.00 -3.74
C VAL A 116 18.57 -4.75 -3.51
N GLY A 117 19.36 -5.81 -3.39
CA GLY A 117 20.80 -5.71 -3.15
C GLY A 117 21.19 -5.45 -1.68
N ALA A 118 20.22 -5.42 -0.77
CA ALA A 118 20.50 -5.40 0.67
C ALA A 118 21.07 -6.73 1.16
N SER A 119 21.82 -6.69 2.28
CA SER A 119 22.46 -7.88 2.83
C SER A 119 21.46 -8.82 3.51
N ARG A 120 20.45 -8.24 4.17
CA ARG A 120 19.28 -8.96 4.68
C ARG A 120 18.12 -8.77 3.68
N PRO A 121 17.78 -9.78 2.87
CA PRO A 121 16.65 -9.68 1.97
C PRO A 121 15.35 -9.52 2.76
N PRO A 122 14.34 -8.84 2.20
CA PRO A 122 13.09 -8.63 2.90
C PRO A 122 12.31 -9.95 2.98
N GLN A 123 11.60 -10.12 4.08
CA GLN A 123 10.70 -11.23 4.34
C GLN A 123 9.30 -10.69 4.54
N VAL A 124 8.29 -11.46 4.11
CA VAL A 124 6.88 -11.15 4.29
C VAL A 124 6.18 -12.35 4.91
N GLU A 125 5.35 -12.08 5.90
CA GLU A 125 4.39 -13.03 6.46
C GLU A 125 2.98 -12.53 6.15
N ILE A 126 2.21 -13.31 5.40
CA ILE A 126 0.80 -13.02 5.14
C ILE A 126 -0.02 -13.63 6.28
N LEU A 127 -0.60 -12.77 7.10
CA LEU A 127 -1.40 -13.13 8.27
C LEU A 127 -2.84 -13.45 7.88
N ARG A 128 -3.39 -12.67 6.96
CA ARG A 128 -4.74 -12.84 6.42
C ARG A 128 -4.78 -12.48 4.95
N PHE A 129 -5.49 -13.29 4.15
CA PHE A 129 -5.67 -13.05 2.73
C PHE A 129 -6.98 -13.64 2.26
N ASP A 130 -7.97 -12.78 2.03
CA ASP A 130 -9.31 -13.17 1.62
C ASP A 130 -9.69 -12.46 0.31
N ILE A 131 -10.21 -13.20 -0.68
CA ILE A 131 -10.70 -12.63 -1.94
C ILE A 131 -12.21 -12.84 -2.02
N TYR A 132 -12.93 -11.75 -2.30
CA TYR A 132 -14.38 -11.69 -2.46
C TYR A 132 -14.76 -11.06 -3.80
N GLY A 133 -14.62 -11.84 -4.89
CA GLY A 133 -14.94 -11.38 -6.23
C GLY A 133 -13.87 -10.45 -6.79
N SER A 134 -14.20 -9.17 -7.03
CA SER A 134 -13.28 -8.17 -7.60
C SER A 134 -12.43 -7.43 -6.55
N MET A 135 -12.67 -7.67 -5.27
CA MET A 135 -11.95 -7.07 -4.15
C MET A 135 -11.50 -8.16 -3.18
N GLY A 136 -10.47 -7.87 -2.41
CA GLY A 136 -10.01 -8.71 -1.31
C GLY A 136 -9.54 -7.89 -0.12
N GLU A 137 -9.12 -8.57 0.93
CA GLU A 137 -8.50 -8.03 2.13
C GLU A 137 -7.18 -8.75 2.36
N VAL A 138 -6.15 -8.00 2.72
CA VAL A 138 -4.85 -8.55 3.12
C VAL A 138 -4.36 -7.89 4.40
N GLU A 139 -3.87 -8.73 5.30
CA GLU A 139 -3.04 -8.35 6.45
C GLU A 139 -1.70 -9.04 6.30
N LEU A 140 -0.61 -8.27 6.30
CA LEU A 140 0.74 -8.82 6.22
C LEU A 140 1.72 -8.05 7.10
N ALA A 141 2.77 -8.73 7.53
CA ALA A 141 3.94 -8.14 8.15
C ALA A 141 5.14 -8.29 7.22
N PHE A 142 6.07 -7.33 7.26
CA PHE A 142 7.32 -7.41 6.53
C PHE A 142 8.49 -6.90 7.35
N THR A 143 9.67 -7.45 7.09
CA THR A 143 10.92 -7.06 7.73
C THR A 143 12.06 -7.15 6.72
N GLY A 144 13.13 -6.38 6.91
CA GLY A 144 14.33 -6.48 6.08
C GLY A 144 15.25 -5.28 6.24
N GLU A 145 16.09 -5.06 5.23
CA GLU A 145 16.91 -3.87 5.09
C GLU A 145 16.54 -3.10 3.83
N LEU A 146 16.56 -1.77 3.92
CA LEU A 146 16.51 -0.88 2.76
C LEU A 146 17.83 -0.14 2.68
N CYS A 147 18.44 -0.12 1.50
CA CYS A 147 19.70 0.57 1.25
C CYS A 147 19.45 1.74 0.31
N ARG A 148 20.19 2.83 0.53
CA ARG A 148 19.99 4.07 -0.21
C ARG A 148 20.54 3.94 -1.63
N LYS A 149 19.82 4.54 -2.57
CA LYS A 149 20.23 4.77 -3.96
C LYS A 149 20.05 6.25 -4.31
N PRO A 150 21.05 6.92 -4.90
CA PRO A 150 20.89 8.30 -5.37
C PRO A 150 19.84 8.43 -6.47
N SER A 151 19.74 7.45 -7.36
CA SER A 151 18.72 7.35 -8.40
C SER A 151 18.26 5.91 -8.63
N LEU A 152 17.14 5.68 -9.34
CA LEU A 152 16.66 4.32 -9.66
C LEU A 152 17.69 3.49 -10.44
N SER A 153 18.51 4.13 -11.27
CA SER A 153 19.52 3.48 -12.11
C SER A 153 20.90 3.34 -11.45
N SER A 154 21.15 4.03 -10.32
CA SER A 154 22.41 3.87 -9.59
C SER A 154 22.57 2.48 -8.99
N ALA A 155 23.80 2.12 -8.63
CA ALA A 155 24.03 1.00 -7.74
C ALA A 155 23.53 1.33 -6.32
N VAL A 156 23.25 0.28 -5.55
CA VAL A 156 22.95 0.37 -4.12
C VAL A 156 24.22 0.67 -3.35
N ASP A 157 24.12 1.51 -2.32
CA ASP A 157 25.19 1.73 -1.36
C ASP A 157 24.95 0.87 -0.09
N PRO A 158 25.67 -0.27 0.08
CA PRO A 158 25.45 -1.16 1.21
C PRO A 158 25.82 -0.54 2.57
N ALA A 159 26.60 0.54 2.59
CA ALA A 159 26.97 1.22 3.84
C ALA A 159 25.84 2.09 4.40
N THR A 160 24.76 2.26 3.64
CA THR A 160 23.62 3.11 4.00
C THR A 160 22.38 2.33 4.37
N CYS A 161 22.47 1.01 4.54
CA CYS A 161 21.30 0.19 4.81
C CYS A 161 20.71 0.47 6.19
N VAL A 162 19.38 0.56 6.25
CA VAL A 162 18.61 0.70 7.49
C VAL A 162 17.61 -0.45 7.60
N GLU A 163 17.29 -0.82 8.84
CA GLU A 163 16.25 -1.81 9.08
C GLU A 163 14.87 -1.24 8.77
N VAL A 164 14.02 -2.08 8.19
CA VAL A 164 12.59 -1.82 8.03
C VAL A 164 11.79 -2.92 8.71
N LEU A 165 10.82 -2.54 9.54
CA LEU A 165 9.81 -3.45 10.06
C LEU A 165 8.45 -2.81 9.88
N GLY A 166 7.51 -3.50 9.24
CA GLY A 166 6.21 -2.93 8.96
C GLY A 166 5.08 -3.94 8.93
N VAL A 167 3.88 -3.39 8.98
CA VAL A 167 2.61 -4.10 8.86
C VAL A 167 1.73 -3.36 7.88
N VAL A 168 0.88 -4.12 7.19
CA VAL A 168 -0.10 -3.60 6.25
C VAL A 168 -1.44 -4.24 6.56
N GLU A 169 -2.47 -3.42 6.63
CA GLU A 169 -3.87 -3.86 6.64
C GLU A 169 -4.60 -3.08 5.55
N THR A 170 -5.08 -3.77 4.51
CA THR A 170 -5.74 -3.09 3.40
C THR A 170 -6.73 -3.96 2.65
N ARG A 171 -7.72 -3.30 2.04
CA ARG A 171 -8.43 -3.84 0.89
C ARG A 171 -7.56 -3.78 -0.36
N LEU A 172 -7.70 -4.76 -1.24
CA LEU A 172 -7.00 -4.83 -2.53
C LEU A 172 -7.99 -5.06 -3.68
N ALA A 173 -7.63 -4.62 -4.88
CA ALA A 173 -8.37 -4.92 -6.10
C ALA A 173 -7.82 -6.18 -6.76
N MET A 174 -8.71 -6.99 -7.34
CA MET A 174 -8.31 -8.06 -8.25
C MET A 174 -8.08 -7.50 -9.65
N GLU A 175 -6.91 -7.76 -10.21
CA GLU A 175 -6.48 -7.31 -11.56
C GLU A 175 -6.41 -8.44 -12.59
#